data_AF-A0A699ZHP1-F1
#
_entry.id   AF-A0A699ZHP1-F1
#
_cell.length_a   1.000
_cell.length_b   1.000
_cell.length_c   1.000
_cell.angle_alpha   90.00
_cell.angle_beta   90.00
_cell.angle_gamma   90.00
#
_symmetry.space_group_name_H-M   'P 1'
#
loop_
_entity.id
_entity.type
_entity.pdbx_description
1 polymer ?
#
loop_
_entity_poly.entity_id
_entity_poly.type
_entity_poly.pdbx_seq_one_letter_code
_entity_poly.pdbx_strand_id
1 'polypeptide(L)'
;MDAKLERIQKSLENYLENKRQQSHIVPPAAAPRPALHLQFPRFYFLSSDDLLEILGQAKDPLNVQSHLKKCFEGIKKLDMNTPGDNERKQYLSLGIHSPDGEYLPFAGPVVTEGRPEEWLNRVEEAMFATTKKHLYKVLEDSKGPKCALRAATKKEKWVKDNQGQMIITAGQIVWTFECEKALGDLENARRAVKALKKKWVSYLNKLTAVTRSKLNKVERNKVVSLITIEVHARDVIEKLSKSNCTSVNDFEWVSQLRFYWDKDLNDCVVKQVLSVFVYGYEYQGNNGRLVITPLTDRCYMTLGAAMFTRRGGNPLGPAGTGKTETVKDFGKVWRTQPGVASWAARRLGWRKMVVETGRPAGWVVVEAGLQANPQPADDLLLLLTMDS
;
A
#
# COMPACT_ATOMS: atom_id res chain seq x y z
N MET A 1 -1.39 38.51 -32.21
CA MET A 1 -1.79 37.09 -32.15
C MET A 1 -1.64 36.54 -30.73
N ASP A 2 -0.72 37.10 -29.95
CA ASP A 2 -0.35 36.67 -28.60
C ASP A 2 -1.45 36.84 -27.54
N ALA A 3 -2.20 37.95 -27.53
CA ALA A 3 -3.27 38.16 -26.53
C ALA A 3 -4.41 37.13 -26.61
N LYS A 4 -4.67 36.55 -27.79
CA LYS A 4 -5.67 35.48 -27.96
C LYS A 4 -5.12 34.14 -27.47
N LEU A 5 -3.83 33.88 -27.68
CA LEU A 5 -3.15 32.69 -27.21
C LEU A 5 -3.02 32.69 -25.68
N GLU A 6 -2.63 33.82 -25.08
CA GLU A 6 -2.57 34.00 -23.63
C GLU A 6 -3.94 33.83 -22.96
N ARG A 7 -5.01 34.34 -23.59
CA ARG A 7 -6.38 34.17 -23.07
C ARG A 7 -6.82 32.71 -23.11
N ILE A 8 -6.45 31.97 -24.15
CA ILE A 8 -6.74 30.53 -24.26
C ILE A 8 -5.92 29.75 -23.22
N GLN A 9 -4.63 30.05 -23.07
CA GLN A 9 -3.77 29.44 -22.05
C GLN A 9 -4.30 29.67 -20.64
N LYS A 10 -4.66 30.91 -20.30
CA LYS A 10 -5.25 31.24 -19.00
C LYS A 10 -6.59 30.56 -18.77
N SER A 11 -7.43 30.44 -19.80
CA SER A 11 -8.68 29.70 -19.71
C SER A 11 -8.47 28.19 -19.53
N LEU A 12 -7.43 27.63 -20.15
CA LEU A 12 -7.06 26.23 -20.03
C LEU A 12 -6.48 25.93 -18.65
N GLU A 13 -5.59 26.79 -18.15
CA GLU A 13 -5.07 26.74 -16.79
C GLU A 13 -6.20 26.82 -15.77
N ASN A 14 -7.12 27.78 -15.93
CA ASN A 14 -8.30 27.88 -15.06
C ASN A 14 -9.21 26.66 -15.17
N TYR A 15 -9.36 26.04 -16.34
CA TYR A 15 -10.15 24.82 -16.51
C TYR A 15 -9.49 23.62 -15.83
N LEU A 16 -8.17 23.45 -16.00
CA LEU A 16 -7.40 22.39 -15.34
C LEU A 16 -7.35 22.60 -13.83
N GLU A 17 -7.19 23.84 -13.40
CA GLU A 17 -7.24 24.24 -12.01
C GLU A 17 -8.65 24.01 -11.47
N ASN A 18 -9.73 24.34 -12.18
CA ASN A 18 -11.10 23.96 -11.79
C ASN A 18 -11.32 22.44 -11.80
N LYS A 19 -10.68 21.67 -12.68
CA LYS A 19 -10.79 20.19 -12.64
C LYS A 19 -10.00 19.59 -11.48
N ARG A 20 -8.93 20.25 -11.04
CA ARG A 20 -8.24 19.97 -9.78
C ARG A 20 -9.09 20.46 -8.58
N GLN A 21 -9.63 21.69 -8.65
CA GLN A 21 -10.25 22.51 -7.59
C GLN A 21 -11.78 22.42 -7.47
N GLN A 22 -12.54 21.79 -8.37
CA GLN A 22 -13.95 21.42 -8.16
C GLN A 22 -14.12 20.46 -6.95
N SER A 23 -13.02 20.22 -6.24
CA SER A 23 -12.79 19.81 -4.85
C SER A 23 -13.04 20.83 -3.73
N HIS A 24 -13.47 22.06 -4.00
CA HIS A 24 -13.57 23.12 -2.97
C HIS A 24 -14.95 23.42 -2.34
N ILE A 25 -16.02 22.67 -2.62
CA ILE A 25 -17.32 22.92 -1.97
C ILE A 25 -17.58 21.88 -0.87
N VAL A 26 -17.40 22.28 0.39
CA VAL A 26 -17.87 21.56 1.58
C VAL A 26 -19.33 21.97 1.82
N PRO A 27 -20.34 21.08 1.73
CA PRO A 27 -21.64 21.38 2.30
C PRO A 27 -21.58 21.24 3.84
N PRO A 28 -22.39 22.01 4.58
CA PRO A 28 -22.46 21.91 6.03
C PRO A 28 -22.91 20.51 6.47
N ALA A 29 -22.50 20.12 7.68
CA ALA A 29 -22.45 18.76 8.24
C ALA A 29 -23.77 17.95 8.33
N ALA A 30 -24.86 18.37 7.69
CA ALA A 30 -26.18 17.75 7.81
C ALA A 30 -26.90 17.47 6.47
N ALA A 31 -26.27 17.68 5.31
CA ALA A 31 -26.88 17.35 4.02
C ALA A 31 -26.45 15.96 3.52
N PRO A 32 -27.27 15.26 2.70
CA PRO A 32 -26.87 14.02 2.04
C PRO A 32 -25.59 14.25 1.21
N ARG A 33 -24.89 13.18 0.80
CA ARG A 33 -23.59 13.23 0.10
C ARG A 33 -23.70 12.99 -1.44
N PRO A 34 -24.45 13.72 -2.29
CA PRO A 34 -24.58 13.31 -3.69
C PRO A 34 -23.59 14.02 -4.64
N ALA A 35 -22.77 14.99 -4.20
CA ALA A 35 -21.98 15.84 -5.11
C ALA A 35 -20.45 15.68 -5.04
N LEU A 36 -19.91 14.87 -4.13
CA LEU A 36 -18.46 14.66 -3.94
C LEU A 36 -17.87 13.56 -4.86
N HIS A 37 -18.69 12.80 -5.57
CA HIS A 37 -18.26 11.66 -6.41
C HIS A 37 -17.59 12.05 -7.75
N LEU A 38 -17.51 13.33 -8.09
CA LEU A 38 -16.93 13.83 -9.35
C LEU A 38 -15.41 14.09 -9.28
N GLN A 39 -14.78 13.83 -8.14
CA GLN A 39 -13.39 14.21 -7.90
C GLN A 39 -12.53 12.96 -7.84
N PHE A 40 -11.45 12.92 -8.63
CA PHE A 40 -10.40 11.91 -8.51
C PHE A 40 -9.12 12.59 -8.00
N PRO A 41 -8.84 12.55 -6.68
CA PRO A 41 -7.76 13.30 -6.05
C PRO A 41 -6.37 12.99 -6.61
N ARG A 42 -6.20 11.85 -7.27
CA ARG A 42 -4.92 11.43 -7.84
C ARG A 42 -4.49 12.27 -9.05
N PHE A 43 -5.40 13.02 -9.68
CA PHE A 43 -5.06 13.96 -10.76
C PHE A 43 -4.17 15.13 -10.32
N TYR A 44 -4.10 15.42 -9.03
CA TYR A 44 -3.17 16.43 -8.50
C TYR A 44 -1.69 16.08 -8.72
N PHE A 45 -1.39 14.78 -8.88
CA PHE A 45 -0.02 14.29 -9.07
C PHE A 45 0.37 14.17 -10.54
N LEU A 46 -0.55 14.50 -11.45
CA LEU A 46 -0.31 14.48 -12.88
C LEU A 46 0.13 15.86 -13.38
N SER A 47 1.00 15.85 -14.39
CA SER A 47 1.31 17.06 -15.16
C SER A 47 0.04 17.60 -15.84
N SER A 48 0.05 18.89 -16.18
CA SER A 48 -1.07 19.49 -16.92
C SER A 48 -1.29 18.79 -18.27
N ASP A 49 -0.22 18.39 -18.95
CA ASP A 49 -0.27 17.70 -20.25
C ASP A 49 -0.89 16.29 -20.11
N ASP A 50 -0.45 15.52 -19.11
CA ASP A 50 -1.04 14.20 -18.80
C ASP A 50 -2.54 14.30 -18.51
N LEU A 51 -2.94 15.30 -17.73
CA LEU A 51 -4.33 15.50 -17.38
C LEU A 51 -5.17 15.84 -18.63
N LEU A 52 -4.64 16.66 -19.53
CA LEU A 52 -5.31 16.98 -20.79
C LEU A 52 -5.44 15.75 -21.70
N GLU A 53 -4.40 14.91 -21.78
CA GLU A 53 -4.45 13.68 -22.56
C GLU A 53 -5.52 12.72 -22.00
N ILE A 54 -5.57 12.51 -20.69
CA ILE A 54 -6.60 11.67 -20.05
C ILE A 54 -8.01 12.21 -20.32
N LEU A 55 -8.22 13.52 -20.15
CA LEU A 55 -9.53 14.14 -20.35
C LEU A 55 -9.94 14.19 -21.83
N GLY A 56 -8.98 14.34 -22.75
CA GLY A 56 -9.21 14.31 -24.20
C GLY A 56 -9.60 12.93 -24.71
N GLN A 57 -9.14 11.87 -24.04
CA GLN A 57 -9.42 10.47 -24.40
C GLN A 57 -10.69 9.90 -23.73
N ALA A 58 -11.61 10.74 -23.25
CA ALA A 58 -12.82 10.29 -22.56
C ALA A 58 -13.72 9.32 -23.37
N LYS A 59 -13.59 9.32 -24.71
CA LYS A 59 -14.33 8.41 -25.60
C LYS A 59 -13.66 7.04 -25.79
N ASP A 60 -12.36 6.93 -25.53
CA ASP A 60 -11.60 5.69 -25.70
C ASP A 60 -10.77 5.39 -24.44
N PRO A 61 -11.35 4.61 -23.49
CA PRO A 61 -10.70 4.25 -22.24
C PRO A 61 -9.37 3.49 -22.40
N LEU A 62 -9.14 2.85 -23.56
CA LEU A 62 -7.89 2.12 -23.81
C LEU A 62 -6.69 3.05 -23.88
N ASN A 63 -6.86 4.28 -24.37
CA ASN A 63 -5.76 5.25 -24.45
C ASN A 63 -5.37 5.81 -23.07
N VAL A 64 -6.27 5.76 -22.09
CA VAL A 64 -5.98 6.19 -20.70
C VAL A 64 -5.03 5.23 -19.98
N GLN A 65 -4.92 3.98 -20.44
CA GLN A 65 -4.09 2.92 -19.84
C GLN A 65 -2.62 3.32 -19.64
N SER A 66 -2.04 4.08 -20.58
CA SER A 66 -0.65 4.55 -20.53
C SER A 66 -0.34 5.44 -19.31
N HIS A 67 -1.36 6.14 -18.80
CA HIS A 67 -1.29 7.05 -17.67
C HIS A 67 -1.63 6.37 -16.34
N LEU A 68 -2.15 5.14 -16.33
CA LEU A 68 -2.54 4.44 -15.09
C LEU A 68 -1.36 4.21 -14.15
N LYS A 69 -0.16 3.95 -14.68
CA LYS A 69 1.08 3.84 -13.88
C LYS A 69 1.44 5.13 -13.14
N LYS A 70 0.98 6.27 -13.68
CA LYS A 70 1.15 7.59 -13.07
C LYS A 70 0.02 7.90 -12.12
N CYS A 71 -1.09 7.14 -12.13
CA CYS A 71 -2.26 7.25 -11.26
C CYS A 71 -2.16 6.32 -10.03
N PHE A 72 -1.68 5.10 -10.25
CA PHE A 72 -1.65 4.03 -9.26
C PHE A 72 -0.28 3.35 -9.26
N GLU A 73 0.20 2.96 -8.09
CA GLU A 73 1.48 2.24 -7.98
C GLU A 73 1.36 0.80 -8.50
N GLY A 74 0.29 0.09 -8.14
CA GLY A 74 0.12 -1.33 -8.47
C GLY A 74 -0.64 -1.62 -9.77
N ILE A 75 -1.03 -0.61 -10.55
CA ILE A 75 -1.78 -0.80 -11.81
C ILE A 75 -0.88 -0.38 -12.98
N LYS A 76 -0.39 -1.37 -13.74
CA LYS A 76 0.26 -1.13 -15.03
C LYS A 76 -0.77 -0.98 -16.14
N LYS A 77 -1.74 -1.90 -16.16
CA LYS A 77 -2.88 -1.87 -17.08
C LYS A 77 -4.09 -2.57 -16.47
N LEU A 78 -5.27 -2.16 -16.88
CA LEU A 78 -6.52 -2.83 -16.63
C LEU A 78 -6.78 -3.87 -17.72
N ASP A 79 -7.33 -5.00 -17.32
CA ASP A 79 -7.81 -6.04 -18.24
C ASP A 79 -9.19 -5.60 -18.75
N MET A 80 -9.20 -4.81 -19.83
CA MET A 80 -10.41 -4.20 -20.40
C MET A 80 -10.89 -5.01 -21.60
N ASN A 81 -12.16 -5.38 -21.59
CA ASN A 81 -12.85 -5.95 -22.74
C ASN A 81 -13.57 -4.83 -23.49
N THR A 82 -13.48 -4.86 -24.82
CA THR A 82 -14.10 -3.87 -25.70
C THR A 82 -15.58 -4.17 -25.95
N PRO A 83 -16.39 -3.15 -26.25
CA PRO A 83 -17.72 -3.35 -26.81
C PRO A 83 -17.62 -4.18 -28.10
N GLY A 84 -18.45 -5.23 -28.24
CA GLY A 84 -18.43 -6.16 -29.37
C GLY A 84 -17.73 -7.51 -29.09
N ASP A 85 -16.81 -7.57 -28.13
CA ASP A 85 -16.29 -8.85 -27.64
C ASP A 85 -17.36 -9.54 -26.78
N ASN A 86 -17.76 -10.77 -27.15
CA ASN A 86 -18.80 -11.55 -26.48
C ASN A 86 -20.16 -10.82 -26.33
N GLU A 87 -20.61 -10.11 -27.37
CA GLU A 87 -21.92 -9.40 -27.41
C GLU A 87 -22.10 -8.27 -26.37
N ARG A 88 -21.01 -7.75 -25.81
CA ARG A 88 -21.06 -6.72 -24.77
C ARG A 88 -21.24 -5.32 -25.35
N LYS A 89 -22.07 -4.50 -24.69
CA LYS A 89 -22.40 -3.13 -25.12
C LYS A 89 -21.46 -2.05 -24.58
N GLN A 90 -20.61 -2.36 -23.60
CA GLN A 90 -19.82 -1.38 -22.84
C GLN A 90 -18.39 -1.85 -22.59
N TYR A 91 -17.49 -0.90 -22.35
CA TYR A 91 -16.13 -1.19 -21.87
C TYR A 91 -16.19 -1.68 -20.42
N LEU A 92 -15.69 -2.90 -20.18
CA LEU A 92 -15.67 -3.52 -18.86
C LEU A 92 -14.26 -3.96 -18.52
N SER A 93 -13.82 -3.70 -17.28
CA SER A 93 -12.59 -4.24 -16.75
C SER A 93 -12.83 -5.44 -15.84
N LEU A 94 -12.09 -6.53 -16.07
CA LEU A 94 -12.17 -7.78 -15.31
C LEU A 94 -11.12 -7.87 -14.20
N GLY A 95 -10.05 -7.08 -14.27
CA GLY A 95 -8.99 -7.12 -13.29
C GLY A 95 -7.85 -6.15 -13.56
N ILE A 96 -6.83 -6.24 -12.71
CA ILE A 96 -5.64 -5.40 -12.70
C ILE A 96 -4.41 -6.24 -13.06
N HIS A 97 -3.61 -5.76 -14.00
CA HIS A 97 -2.24 -6.23 -14.19
C HIS A 97 -1.28 -5.28 -13.49
N SER A 98 -0.49 -5.83 -12.58
CA SER A 98 0.57 -5.09 -11.90
C SER A 98 1.81 -4.86 -12.77
N PRO A 99 2.67 -3.88 -12.42
CA PRO A 99 3.97 -3.70 -13.05
C PRO A 99 4.86 -4.95 -13.02
N ASP A 100 4.74 -5.75 -11.96
CA ASP A 100 5.54 -6.96 -11.74
C ASP A 100 5.03 -8.18 -12.54
N GLY A 101 3.92 -8.04 -13.26
CA GLY A 101 3.31 -9.12 -14.07
C GLY A 101 2.28 -9.96 -13.32
N GLU A 102 1.98 -9.64 -12.06
CA GLU A 102 0.92 -10.28 -11.28
C GLU A 102 -0.47 -9.77 -11.70
N TYR A 103 -1.46 -10.67 -11.75
CA TYR A 103 -2.84 -10.37 -12.07
C TYR A 103 -3.74 -10.44 -10.82
N LEU A 104 -4.58 -9.44 -10.63
CA LEU A 104 -5.60 -9.38 -9.59
C LEU A 104 -6.99 -9.30 -10.26
N PRO A 105 -7.78 -10.38 -10.29
CA PRO A 105 -9.14 -10.34 -10.83
C PRO A 105 -10.05 -9.54 -9.89
N PHE A 106 -10.90 -8.69 -10.43
CA PHE A 106 -11.91 -7.99 -9.63
C PHE A 106 -12.97 -8.96 -9.10
N ALA A 107 -13.61 -8.58 -7.99
CA ALA A 107 -14.73 -9.33 -7.43
C ALA A 107 -15.94 -9.42 -8.39
N GLY A 108 -16.07 -8.44 -9.30
CA GLY A 108 -17.02 -8.41 -10.40
C GLY A 108 -16.54 -7.41 -11.49
N PRO A 109 -17.11 -7.47 -12.71
CA PRO A 109 -16.73 -6.57 -13.79
C PRO A 109 -16.96 -5.09 -13.41
N VAL A 110 -16.00 -4.23 -13.72
CA VAL A 110 -16.05 -2.78 -13.46
C VAL A 110 -16.32 -2.05 -14.76
N VAL A 111 -17.36 -1.21 -14.82
CA VAL A 111 -17.65 -0.41 -16.01
C VAL A 111 -16.62 0.71 -16.15
N THR A 112 -15.87 0.70 -17.25
CA THR A 112 -14.84 1.69 -17.59
C THR A 112 -15.28 2.56 -18.77
N GLU A 113 -16.47 3.13 -18.66
CA GLU A 113 -17.09 3.98 -19.69
C GLU A 113 -17.53 5.32 -19.07
N GLY A 114 -17.50 6.38 -19.87
CA GLY A 114 -17.86 7.73 -19.48
C GLY A 114 -16.65 8.56 -19.05
N ARG A 115 -16.86 9.53 -18.14
CA ARG A 115 -15.80 10.44 -17.72
C ARG A 115 -14.68 9.68 -17.01
N PRO A 116 -13.39 9.93 -17.35
CA PRO A 116 -12.24 9.32 -16.69
C PRO A 116 -12.28 9.39 -15.16
N GLU A 117 -12.64 10.55 -14.63
CA GLU A 117 -12.79 10.83 -13.20
C GLU A 117 -13.70 9.81 -12.50
N GLU A 118 -14.86 9.51 -13.10
CA GLU A 118 -15.90 8.68 -12.51
C GLU A 118 -15.56 7.19 -12.56
N TRP A 119 -15.02 6.70 -13.68
CA TRP A 119 -14.67 5.29 -13.78
C TRP A 119 -13.33 4.97 -13.09
N LEU A 120 -12.39 5.91 -13.00
CA LEU A 120 -11.18 5.74 -12.21
C LEU A 120 -11.49 5.62 -10.71
N ASN A 121 -12.47 6.39 -10.20
CA ASN A 121 -13.01 6.21 -8.85
C ASN A 121 -13.62 4.81 -8.66
N ARG A 122 -14.45 4.34 -9.61
CA ARG A 122 -15.02 2.98 -9.58
C ARG A 122 -13.94 1.89 -9.57
N VAL A 123 -12.87 2.07 -10.35
CA VAL A 123 -11.72 1.16 -10.37
C VAL A 123 -11.01 1.15 -9.02
N GLU A 124 -10.82 2.31 -8.38
CA GLU A 124 -10.22 2.43 -7.05
C GLU A 124 -11.06 1.72 -5.98
N GLU A 125 -12.37 1.98 -5.95
CA GLU A 125 -13.31 1.32 -5.02
C GLU A 125 -13.30 -0.21 -5.23
N ALA A 126 -13.36 -0.66 -6.48
CA ALA A 126 -13.30 -2.08 -6.83
C ALA A 126 -11.97 -2.73 -6.46
N MET A 127 -10.86 -2.00 -6.60
CA MET A 127 -9.52 -2.45 -6.19
C MET A 127 -9.47 -2.69 -4.68
N PHE A 128 -9.96 -1.75 -3.86
CA PHE A 128 -9.98 -1.90 -2.40
C PHE A 128 -10.88 -3.07 -1.98
N ALA A 129 -12.11 -3.14 -2.51
CA ALA A 129 -13.04 -4.22 -2.18
C ALA A 129 -12.49 -5.61 -2.57
N THR A 130 -11.90 -5.71 -3.76
CA THR A 130 -11.29 -6.95 -4.25
C THR A 130 -10.08 -7.35 -3.40
N THR A 131 -9.21 -6.40 -3.07
CA THR A 131 -8.03 -6.62 -2.22
C THR A 131 -8.44 -7.10 -0.83
N LYS A 132 -9.46 -6.49 -0.21
CA LYS A 132 -10.03 -6.93 1.06
C LYS A 132 -10.60 -8.35 0.98
N LYS A 133 -11.40 -8.64 -0.05
CA LYS A 133 -11.99 -9.98 -0.28
C LYS A 133 -10.93 -11.06 -0.47
N HIS A 134 -9.91 -10.78 -1.29
CA HIS A 134 -8.80 -11.71 -1.53
C HIS A 134 -7.96 -11.91 -0.28
N LEU A 135 -7.66 -10.85 0.48
CA LEU A 135 -6.95 -10.97 1.76
C LEU A 135 -7.69 -11.88 2.73
N TYR A 136 -9.00 -11.67 2.90
CA TYR A 136 -9.83 -12.50 3.77
C TYR A 136 -9.82 -13.97 3.35
N LYS A 137 -9.99 -14.24 2.04
CA LYS A 137 -9.91 -15.60 1.49
C LYS A 137 -8.55 -16.25 1.80
N VAL A 138 -7.44 -15.55 1.55
CA VAL A 138 -6.09 -16.06 1.82
C VAL A 138 -5.87 -16.33 3.31
N LEU A 139 -6.44 -15.49 4.18
CA LEU A 139 -6.38 -15.67 5.63
C LEU A 139 -7.14 -16.91 6.09
N GLU A 140 -8.34 -17.15 5.55
CA GLU A 140 -9.13 -18.35 5.84
C GLU A 140 -8.43 -19.63 5.30
N ASP A 141 -7.85 -19.58 4.10
CA ASP A 141 -7.04 -20.68 3.56
C ASP A 141 -5.81 -20.99 4.43
N SER A 142 -5.34 -19.98 5.16
CA SER A 142 -4.23 -20.11 6.12
C SER A 142 -4.69 -20.68 7.48
N LYS A 143 -5.96 -20.51 7.86
CA LYS A 143 -6.57 -20.93 9.13
C LYS A 143 -7.52 -22.13 8.92
N GLY A 144 -7.07 -23.37 9.16
CA GLY A 144 -7.99 -24.52 9.18
C GLY A 144 -7.35 -25.90 9.03
N PRO A 145 -8.13 -27.00 9.00
CA PRO A 145 -7.62 -28.37 8.79
C PRO A 145 -6.96 -28.56 7.41
N LYS A 146 -7.31 -27.71 6.42
CA LYS A 146 -6.68 -27.61 5.10
C LYS A 146 -5.44 -26.69 5.06
N CYS A 147 -4.91 -26.28 6.22
CA CYS A 147 -3.81 -25.33 6.34
C CYS A 147 -2.69 -25.60 5.33
N ALA A 148 -2.51 -24.67 4.39
CA ALA A 148 -1.47 -24.73 3.37
C ALA A 148 -0.04 -24.74 3.96
N LEU A 149 0.11 -24.43 5.26
CA LEU A 149 1.40 -24.52 5.97
C LEU A 149 1.85 -25.95 6.32
N ARG A 150 0.98 -26.97 6.21
CA ARG A 150 1.33 -28.33 6.67
C ARG A 150 2.37 -29.03 5.77
N ALA A 151 2.24 -28.92 4.44
CA ALA A 151 3.11 -29.59 3.47
C ALA A 151 3.71 -28.60 2.47
N ALA A 152 4.97 -28.84 2.04
CA ALA A 152 5.68 -27.97 1.10
C ALA A 152 4.96 -27.82 -0.25
N THR A 153 4.45 -28.93 -0.81
CA THR A 153 3.67 -28.94 -2.07
C THR A 153 2.38 -28.14 -1.97
N LYS A 154 1.72 -28.16 -0.80
CA LYS A 154 0.52 -27.35 -0.54
C LYS A 154 0.87 -25.87 -0.40
N LYS A 155 2.05 -25.56 0.15
CA LYS A 155 2.54 -24.18 0.26
C LYS A 155 2.94 -23.60 -1.09
N GLU A 156 3.60 -24.38 -1.94
CA GLU A 156 3.92 -23.97 -3.31
C GLU A 156 2.65 -23.60 -4.08
N LYS A 157 1.64 -24.48 -4.07
CA LYS A 157 0.34 -24.20 -4.68
C LYS A 157 -0.31 -22.92 -4.11
N TRP A 158 -0.28 -22.75 -2.78
CA TRP A 158 -0.83 -21.57 -2.13
C TRP A 158 -0.13 -20.26 -2.53
N VAL A 159 1.19 -20.27 -2.78
CA VAL A 159 1.91 -19.10 -3.29
C VAL A 159 1.56 -18.80 -4.76
N LYS A 160 1.34 -19.85 -5.57
CA LYS A 160 0.97 -19.70 -6.98
C LYS A 160 -0.44 -19.15 -7.14
N ASP A 161 -1.39 -19.68 -6.37
CA ASP A 161 -2.82 -19.38 -6.49
C ASP A 161 -3.21 -17.98 -5.96
N ASN A 162 -2.34 -17.34 -5.16
CA ASN A 162 -2.68 -16.10 -4.45
C ASN A 162 -1.73 -14.94 -4.78
N GLN A 163 -2.22 -13.72 -4.57
CA GLN A 163 -1.47 -12.50 -4.80
C GLN A 163 -0.40 -12.26 -3.71
N GLY A 164 0.77 -11.75 -4.10
CA GLY A 164 1.94 -11.60 -3.22
C GLY A 164 1.66 -10.71 -2.01
N GLN A 165 0.99 -9.58 -2.25
CA GLN A 165 0.52 -8.68 -1.19
C GLN A 165 -0.37 -9.37 -0.15
N MET A 166 -1.31 -10.22 -0.60
CA MET A 166 -2.27 -10.89 0.29
C MET A 166 -1.58 -11.97 1.12
N ILE A 167 -0.68 -12.74 0.48
CA ILE A 167 0.14 -13.76 1.12
C ILE A 167 0.98 -13.16 2.26
N ILE A 168 1.66 -12.03 2.01
CA ILE A 168 2.50 -11.36 3.01
C ILE A 168 1.64 -10.85 4.17
N THR A 169 0.55 -10.14 3.86
CA THR A 169 -0.31 -9.52 4.88
C THR A 169 -1.01 -10.60 5.74
N ALA A 170 -1.53 -11.66 5.12
CA ALA A 170 -2.09 -12.80 5.85
C ALA A 170 -1.05 -13.50 6.73
N GLY A 171 0.20 -13.64 6.25
CA GLY A 171 1.32 -14.15 7.04
C GLY A 171 1.56 -13.31 8.30
N GLN A 172 1.56 -11.98 8.19
CA GLN A 172 1.71 -11.07 9.33
C GLN A 172 0.55 -11.17 10.34
N ILE A 173 -0.70 -11.35 9.86
CA ILE A 173 -1.86 -11.57 10.74
C ILE A 173 -1.72 -12.89 11.50
N VAL A 174 -1.34 -13.98 10.81
CA VAL A 174 -1.14 -15.30 11.44
C VAL A 174 0.01 -15.26 12.44
N TRP A 175 1.11 -14.60 12.09
CA TRP A 175 2.24 -14.39 13.00
C TRP A 175 1.84 -13.64 14.27
N THR A 176 1.10 -12.53 14.12
CA THR A 176 0.60 -11.74 15.25
C THR A 176 -0.25 -12.61 16.19
N PHE A 177 -1.21 -13.34 15.62
CA PHE A 177 -2.08 -14.24 16.38
C PHE A 177 -1.31 -15.35 17.12
N GLU A 178 -0.33 -15.99 16.48
CA GLU A 178 0.45 -17.08 17.09
C GLU A 178 1.39 -16.57 18.18
N CYS A 179 1.95 -15.36 18.03
CA CYS A 179 2.76 -14.72 19.07
C CYS A 179 1.91 -14.35 20.28
N GLU A 180 0.75 -13.71 20.08
CA GLU A 180 -0.15 -13.37 21.20
C GLU A 180 -0.70 -14.61 21.89
N LYS A 181 -1.00 -15.68 21.14
CA LYS A 181 -1.37 -16.96 21.73
C LYS A 181 -0.25 -17.53 22.61
N ALA A 182 1.01 -17.41 22.18
CA ALA A 182 2.15 -17.88 22.97
C ALA A 182 2.41 -17.00 24.21
N LEU A 183 2.19 -15.68 24.11
CA LEU A 183 2.36 -14.73 25.21
C LEU A 183 1.16 -14.69 26.18
N GLY A 184 -0.03 -15.14 25.75
CA GLY A 184 -1.22 -15.19 26.58
C GLY A 184 -1.25 -16.34 27.60
N ASP A 185 -0.39 -17.35 27.43
CA ASP A 185 -0.20 -18.45 28.39
C ASP A 185 0.79 -18.00 29.47
N LEU A 186 0.33 -17.25 30.47
CA LEU A 186 1.20 -16.58 31.45
C LEU A 186 2.15 -17.53 32.19
N GLU A 187 1.72 -18.77 32.46
CA GLU A 187 2.55 -19.76 33.16
C GLU A 187 3.61 -20.40 32.25
N ASN A 188 3.30 -20.60 30.96
CA ASN A 188 4.19 -21.29 30.03
C ASN A 188 4.72 -20.41 28.89
N ALA A 189 4.54 -19.09 28.93
CA ALA A 189 4.85 -18.16 27.85
C ALA A 189 6.28 -18.36 27.31
N ARG A 190 7.26 -18.50 28.21
CA ARG A 190 8.67 -18.75 27.84
C ARG A 190 8.85 -20.04 27.04
N ARG A 191 8.16 -21.12 27.43
CA ARG A 191 8.20 -22.41 26.73
C ARG A 191 7.45 -22.33 25.40
N ALA A 192 6.31 -21.65 25.38
CA ALA A 192 5.49 -21.43 24.21
C ALA A 192 6.23 -20.62 23.12
N VAL A 193 6.88 -19.50 23.49
CA VAL A 193 7.69 -18.68 22.56
C VAL A 193 8.87 -19.48 22.00
N LYS A 194 9.54 -20.30 22.81
CA LYS A 194 10.62 -21.19 22.33
C LYS A 194 10.09 -22.25 21.35
N ALA A 195 8.92 -22.82 21.60
CA ALA A 195 8.27 -23.76 20.66
C ALA A 195 7.84 -23.05 19.37
N LEU A 196 7.34 -21.82 19.48
CA LEU A 196 6.96 -20.97 18.36
C LEU A 196 8.16 -20.65 17.46
N LYS A 197 9.33 -20.36 18.03
CA LYS A 197 10.58 -20.19 17.27
C LYS A 197 10.87 -21.42 16.41
N LYS A 198 10.81 -22.63 16.99
CA LYS A 198 11.04 -23.89 16.26
C LYS A 198 10.03 -24.08 15.13
N LYS A 199 8.76 -23.74 15.37
CA LYS A 199 7.69 -23.75 14.36
C LYS A 199 8.01 -22.79 13.21
N TRP A 200 8.45 -21.56 13.48
CA TRP A 200 8.81 -20.58 12.44
C TRP A 200 10.05 -20.99 11.65
N VAL A 201 11.07 -21.56 12.29
CA VAL A 201 12.25 -22.11 11.60
C VAL A 201 11.86 -23.24 10.65
N SER A 202 11.00 -24.17 11.10
CA SER A 202 10.48 -25.24 10.23
C SER A 202 9.68 -24.67 9.05
N TYR A 203 8.88 -23.63 9.28
CA TYR A 203 8.13 -22.95 8.24
C TYR A 203 9.03 -22.25 7.22
N LEU A 204 10.06 -21.52 7.66
CA LEU A 204 11.06 -20.92 6.78
C LEU A 204 11.78 -21.98 5.93
N ASN A 205 12.15 -23.13 6.51
CA ASN A 205 12.76 -24.22 5.75
C ASN A 205 11.85 -24.74 4.62
N LYS A 206 10.52 -24.77 4.84
CA LYS A 206 9.56 -25.11 3.79
C LYS A 206 9.52 -24.05 2.69
N LEU A 207 9.53 -22.76 3.04
CA LEU A 207 9.58 -21.67 2.04
C LEU A 207 10.88 -21.71 1.21
N THR A 208 12.02 -21.96 1.87
CA THR A 208 13.31 -22.16 1.21
C THR A 208 13.28 -23.38 0.29
N ALA A 209 12.61 -24.47 0.66
CA ALA A 209 12.41 -25.61 -0.25
C ALA A 209 11.60 -25.22 -1.50
N VAL A 210 10.55 -24.39 -1.36
CA VAL A 210 9.77 -23.88 -2.49
C VAL A 210 10.66 -23.05 -3.43
N THR A 211 11.61 -22.26 -2.93
CA THR A 211 12.54 -21.49 -3.81
C THR A 211 13.44 -22.34 -4.70
N ARG A 212 13.65 -23.62 -4.34
CA ARG A 212 14.44 -24.59 -5.12
C ARG A 212 13.62 -25.26 -6.23
N SER A 213 12.29 -25.13 -6.19
CA SER A 213 11.41 -25.63 -7.25
C SER A 213 11.47 -24.76 -8.52
N LYS A 214 10.90 -25.27 -9.63
CA LYS A 214 10.78 -24.51 -10.88
C LYS A 214 9.66 -23.47 -10.76
N LEU A 215 10.05 -22.25 -10.40
CA LEU A 215 9.17 -21.07 -10.29
C LEU A 215 9.41 -20.09 -11.43
N ASN A 216 8.35 -19.46 -11.92
CA ASN A 216 8.47 -18.33 -12.83
C ASN A 216 9.00 -17.07 -12.09
N LYS A 217 9.33 -16.01 -12.83
CA LYS A 217 9.91 -14.78 -12.24
C LYS A 217 9.00 -14.14 -11.19
N VAL A 218 7.69 -14.09 -11.43
CA VAL A 218 6.70 -13.48 -10.53
C VAL A 218 6.59 -14.29 -9.24
N GLU A 219 6.42 -15.60 -9.37
CA GLU A 219 6.36 -16.55 -8.25
C GLU A 219 7.63 -16.48 -7.39
N ARG A 220 8.80 -16.46 -8.02
CA ARG A 220 10.08 -16.33 -7.29
C ARG A 220 10.12 -15.03 -6.49
N ASN A 221 9.71 -13.91 -7.08
CA ASN A 221 9.66 -12.63 -6.38
C ASN A 221 8.66 -12.63 -5.22
N LYS A 222 7.52 -13.33 -5.35
CA LYS A 222 6.53 -13.49 -4.26
C LYS A 222 7.15 -14.25 -3.09
N VAL A 223 7.79 -15.38 -3.36
CA VAL A 223 8.41 -16.21 -2.32
C VAL A 223 9.54 -15.45 -1.63
N VAL A 224 10.40 -14.75 -2.38
CA VAL A 224 11.48 -13.94 -1.80
C VAL A 224 10.92 -12.86 -0.88
N SER A 225 9.90 -12.11 -1.32
CA SER A 225 9.29 -11.05 -0.52
C SER A 225 8.61 -11.59 0.75
N LEU A 226 7.97 -12.77 0.65
CA LEU A 226 7.42 -13.46 1.81
C LEU A 226 8.54 -13.89 2.78
N ILE A 227 9.60 -14.55 2.29
CA ILE A 227 10.73 -14.97 3.12
C ILE A 227 11.33 -13.78 3.86
N THR A 228 11.52 -12.63 3.21
CA THR A 228 12.07 -11.42 3.85
C THR A 228 11.29 -11.04 5.11
N ILE A 229 9.95 -11.02 5.04
CA ILE A 229 9.10 -10.66 6.18
C ILE A 229 9.08 -11.77 7.23
N GLU A 230 9.07 -13.03 6.82
CA GLU A 230 9.02 -14.18 7.75
C GLU A 230 10.36 -14.41 8.50
N VAL A 231 11.47 -14.00 7.89
CA VAL A 231 12.81 -13.97 8.54
C VAL A 231 12.82 -12.93 9.66
N HIS A 232 12.31 -11.72 9.40
CA HIS A 232 12.13 -10.69 10.43
C HIS A 232 11.19 -11.19 11.55
N ALA A 233 10.06 -11.82 11.20
CA ALA A 233 9.13 -12.41 12.17
C ALA A 233 9.80 -13.43 13.11
N ARG A 234 10.68 -14.30 12.57
CA ARG A 234 11.51 -15.22 13.38
C ARG A 234 12.47 -14.46 14.31
N ASP A 235 13.12 -13.41 13.82
CA ASP A 235 14.08 -12.63 14.62
C ASP A 235 13.40 -11.91 15.78
N VAL A 236 12.19 -11.41 15.56
CA VAL A 236 11.37 -10.85 16.64
C VAL A 236 11.02 -11.93 17.65
N ILE A 237 10.57 -13.13 17.24
CA ILE A 237 10.30 -14.24 18.17
C ILE A 237 11.56 -14.61 18.98
N GLU A 238 12.73 -14.60 18.35
CA GLU A 238 14.00 -14.82 19.04
C GLU A 238 14.30 -13.71 20.06
N LYS A 239 14.05 -12.45 19.70
CA LYS A 239 14.20 -11.30 20.60
C LYS A 239 13.26 -11.41 21.81
N LEU A 240 12.00 -11.77 21.60
CA LEU A 240 11.02 -12.01 22.67
C LEU A 240 11.50 -13.12 23.62
N SER A 241 12.06 -14.20 23.08
CA SER A 241 12.62 -15.28 23.89
C SER A 241 13.85 -14.86 24.71
N LYS A 242 14.71 -13.99 24.17
CA LYS A 242 15.94 -13.52 24.85
C LYS A 242 15.65 -12.46 25.91
N SER A 243 14.67 -11.59 25.66
CA SER A 243 14.23 -10.54 26.57
C SER A 243 13.32 -11.03 27.70
N ASN A 244 12.98 -12.33 27.73
CA ASN A 244 12.02 -12.90 28.67
C ASN A 244 10.65 -12.19 28.65
N CYS A 245 10.18 -11.83 27.45
CA CYS A 245 8.83 -11.33 27.26
C CYS A 245 7.82 -12.41 27.66
N THR A 246 6.90 -12.07 28.56
CA THR A 246 5.92 -12.99 29.15
C THR A 246 4.49 -12.51 29.02
N SER A 247 4.28 -11.27 28.56
CA SER A 247 2.95 -10.67 28.43
C SER A 247 2.76 -10.01 27.06
N VAL A 248 1.51 -10.01 26.59
CA VAL A 248 1.08 -9.25 25.40
C VAL A 248 1.19 -7.74 25.58
N ASN A 249 1.37 -7.26 26.81
CA ASN A 249 1.55 -5.84 27.11
C ASN A 249 3.03 -5.44 27.22
N ASP A 250 3.96 -6.38 27.15
CA ASP A 250 5.39 -6.09 27.24
C ASP A 250 5.83 -5.22 26.04
N PHE A 251 6.62 -4.19 26.32
CA PHE A 251 7.04 -3.21 25.30
C PHE A 251 7.75 -3.87 24.12
N GLU A 252 8.53 -4.93 24.36
CA GLU A 252 9.21 -5.68 23.31
C GLU A 252 8.24 -6.27 22.27
N TRP A 253 7.02 -6.65 22.68
CA TRP A 253 5.96 -7.06 21.76
C TRP A 253 5.16 -5.87 21.22
N VAL A 254 4.77 -4.94 22.09
CA VAL A 254 3.93 -3.79 21.73
C VAL A 254 4.60 -2.84 20.72
N SER A 255 5.93 -2.75 20.76
CA SER A 255 6.77 -2.01 19.80
C SER A 255 6.75 -2.58 18.38
N GLN A 256 6.38 -3.85 18.23
CA GLN A 256 6.32 -4.50 16.94
C GLN A 256 5.07 -4.08 16.18
N LEU A 257 5.20 -4.10 14.86
CA LEU A 257 4.11 -3.87 13.94
C LEU A 257 3.21 -5.11 13.86
N ARG A 258 1.98 -4.98 14.36
CA ARG A 258 1.05 -6.10 14.57
C ARG A 258 -0.18 -5.94 13.69
N PHE A 259 -0.58 -7.02 13.02
CA PHE A 259 -1.71 -7.03 12.11
C PHE A 259 -2.82 -7.91 12.68
N TYR A 260 -4.03 -7.37 12.68
CA TYR A 260 -5.21 -8.02 13.21
C TYR A 260 -6.28 -8.07 12.14
N TRP A 261 -7.02 -9.17 12.09
CA TRP A 261 -8.33 -9.16 11.47
C TRP A 261 -9.36 -8.95 12.58
N ASP A 262 -9.88 -7.73 12.67
CA ASP A 262 -10.90 -7.35 13.62
C ASP A 262 -12.26 -7.88 13.14
N LYS A 263 -12.88 -8.74 13.95
CA LYS A 263 -14.14 -9.41 13.59
C LYS A 263 -15.34 -8.48 13.66
N ASP A 264 -15.31 -7.50 14.57
CA ASP A 264 -16.41 -6.58 14.80
C ASP A 264 -16.44 -5.51 13.70
N LEU A 265 -15.28 -5.02 13.31
CA LEU A 265 -15.13 -4.13 12.14
C LEU A 265 -15.19 -4.88 10.81
N ASN A 266 -15.00 -6.21 10.84
CA ASN A 266 -14.76 -7.04 9.66
C ASN A 266 -13.68 -6.45 8.76
N ASP A 267 -12.54 -6.05 9.37
CA ASP A 267 -11.50 -5.28 8.71
C ASP A 267 -10.10 -5.62 9.24
N CYS A 268 -9.06 -5.32 8.45
CA CYS A 268 -7.68 -5.48 8.85
C CYS A 268 -7.20 -4.21 9.57
N VAL A 269 -6.74 -4.37 10.81
CA VAL A 269 -6.24 -3.28 11.64
C VAL A 269 -4.76 -3.51 11.92
N VAL A 270 -3.95 -2.48 11.71
CA VAL A 270 -2.52 -2.47 11.99
C VAL A 270 -2.29 -1.66 13.26
N LYS A 271 -1.54 -2.23 14.22
CA LYS A 271 -1.22 -1.59 15.50
C LYS A 271 0.28 -1.57 15.73
N GLN A 272 0.78 -0.46 16.24
CA GLN A 272 2.18 -0.33 16.67
C GLN A 272 2.29 0.71 17.78
N VAL A 273 2.76 0.30 18.97
CA VAL A 273 2.76 1.15 20.17
C VAL A 273 1.37 1.75 20.41
N LEU A 274 1.19 3.07 20.27
CA LEU A 274 -0.09 3.78 20.41
C LEU A 274 -0.86 3.89 19.09
N SER A 275 -0.19 3.63 17.97
CA SER A 275 -0.71 3.86 16.63
C SER A 275 -1.67 2.74 16.23
N VAL A 276 -2.90 3.10 15.85
CA VAL A 276 -3.92 2.17 15.36
C VAL A 276 -4.47 2.71 14.05
N PHE A 277 -4.40 1.90 13.00
CA PHE A 277 -4.90 2.28 11.68
C PHE A 277 -5.63 1.11 11.01
N VAL A 278 -6.71 1.41 10.30
CA VAL A 278 -7.33 0.47 9.36
C VAL A 278 -6.45 0.37 8.13
N TYR A 279 -6.19 -0.85 7.67
CA TYR A 279 -5.42 -1.13 6.46
C TYR A 279 -6.15 -0.57 5.24
N GLY A 280 -5.50 0.22 4.39
CA GLY A 280 -6.19 0.93 3.31
C GLY A 280 -6.37 0.14 2.01
N TYR A 281 -5.90 -1.11 1.93
CA TYR A 281 -6.16 -2.04 0.83
C TYR A 281 -5.71 -1.59 -0.57
N GLU A 282 -4.87 -0.57 -0.68
CA GLU A 282 -4.28 -0.19 -1.95
C GLU A 282 -3.42 -1.32 -2.53
N TYR A 283 -3.75 -1.75 -3.75
CA TYR A 283 -2.99 -2.78 -4.44
C TYR A 283 -1.72 -2.19 -5.02
N GLN A 284 -0.57 -2.74 -4.64
CA GLN A 284 0.76 -2.28 -5.09
C GLN A 284 1.52 -3.35 -5.89
N GLY A 285 0.88 -4.49 -6.18
CA GLY A 285 1.56 -5.65 -6.74
C GLY A 285 2.58 -6.25 -5.77
N ASN A 286 3.64 -6.84 -6.32
CA ASN A 286 4.71 -7.50 -5.57
C ASN A 286 6.02 -6.72 -5.76
N ASN A 287 6.00 -5.46 -5.32
CA ASN A 287 7.08 -4.47 -5.47
C ASN A 287 8.28 -4.68 -4.51
N GLY A 288 8.53 -5.93 -4.10
CA GLY A 288 9.60 -6.31 -3.18
C GLY A 288 9.40 -5.82 -1.73
N ARG A 289 10.18 -6.38 -0.80
CA ARG A 289 10.21 -5.97 0.61
C ARG A 289 11.62 -5.62 1.04
N LEU A 290 11.76 -4.52 1.79
CA LEU A 290 13.02 -4.17 2.42
C LEU A 290 13.34 -5.16 3.56
N VAL A 291 14.62 -5.47 3.75
CA VAL A 291 15.05 -6.26 4.90
C VAL A 291 14.90 -5.39 6.15
N ILE A 292 14.05 -5.82 7.07
CA ILE A 292 13.74 -5.06 8.29
C ILE A 292 14.83 -5.31 9.33
N THR A 293 15.64 -4.29 9.59
CA THR A 293 16.67 -4.28 10.64
C THR A 293 16.18 -3.55 11.91
N PRO A 294 16.86 -3.69 13.06
CA PRO A 294 16.51 -2.93 14.26
C PRO A 294 16.53 -1.39 14.09
N LEU A 295 17.27 -0.89 13.11
CA LEU A 295 17.23 0.54 12.75
C LEU A 295 15.95 0.88 11.97
N THR A 296 15.55 0.00 11.06
CA THR A 296 14.30 0.11 10.27
C THR A 296 13.08 0.07 11.19
N ASP A 297 13.04 -0.86 12.15
CA ASP A 297 11.97 -0.96 13.14
C ASP A 297 11.79 0.32 13.95
N ARG A 298 12.90 0.91 14.40
CA ARG A 298 12.88 2.18 15.12
C ARG A 298 12.36 3.31 14.25
N CYS A 299 12.75 3.35 12.98
CA CYS A 299 12.21 4.30 12.02
C CYS A 299 10.69 4.11 11.85
N TYR A 300 10.21 2.87 11.72
CA TYR A 300 8.78 2.56 11.60
C TYR A 300 7.99 3.02 12.81
N MET A 301 8.50 2.79 14.03
CA MET A 301 7.85 3.28 15.25
C MET A 301 7.72 4.80 15.26
N THR A 302 8.80 5.52 14.92
CA THR A 302 8.79 6.99 14.90
C THR A 302 7.85 7.53 13.83
N LEU A 303 7.87 6.96 12.62
CA LEU A 303 6.98 7.35 11.52
C LEU A 303 5.51 7.04 11.85
N GLY A 304 5.24 5.90 12.49
CA GLY A 304 3.90 5.51 12.95
C GLY A 304 3.36 6.48 14.00
N ALA A 305 4.18 6.82 15.00
CA ALA A 305 3.81 7.79 16.03
C ALA A 305 3.59 9.21 15.44
N ALA A 306 4.43 9.63 14.50
CA ALA A 306 4.25 10.89 13.78
C ALA A 306 2.92 10.88 13.00
N MET A 307 2.64 9.82 12.25
CA MET A 307 1.38 9.67 11.50
C MET A 307 0.17 9.69 12.44
N PHE A 308 0.24 8.98 13.57
CA PHE A 308 -0.85 8.91 14.56
C PHE A 308 -1.14 10.27 15.18
N THR A 309 -0.09 11.07 15.40
CA THR A 309 -0.19 12.46 15.90
C THR A 309 -0.39 13.49 14.78
N ARG A 310 -0.64 13.05 13.54
CA ARG A 310 -0.85 13.90 12.35
C ARG A 310 0.33 14.82 12.02
N ARG A 311 1.55 14.37 12.29
CA ARG A 311 2.81 15.06 12.00
C ARG A 311 3.59 14.39 10.89
N GLY A 312 4.47 15.15 10.26
CA GLY A 312 5.52 14.65 9.37
C GLY A 312 6.61 13.87 10.11
N GLY A 313 7.24 12.93 9.40
CA GLY A 313 8.49 12.31 9.84
C GLY A 313 9.70 13.04 9.26
N ASN A 314 10.88 12.93 9.86
CA ASN A 314 12.10 13.38 9.20
C ASN A 314 13.23 12.41 9.55
N PRO A 315 13.38 11.30 8.80
CA PRO A 315 14.49 10.37 9.01
C PRO A 315 15.77 11.01 8.49
N LEU A 316 16.67 11.38 9.41
CA LEU A 316 17.97 11.99 9.11
C LEU A 316 19.11 10.96 9.18
N GLY A 317 20.08 11.09 8.28
CA GLY A 317 21.28 10.25 8.25
C GLY A 317 22.11 10.39 6.97
N PRO A 318 23.33 9.84 6.92
CA PRO A 318 24.21 9.92 5.74
C PRO A 318 23.61 9.35 4.45
N ALA A 319 24.14 9.74 3.29
CA ALA A 319 23.81 9.14 2.01
C ALA A 319 24.01 7.61 2.03
N GLY A 320 23.14 6.87 1.32
CA GLY A 320 23.24 5.41 1.22
C GLY A 320 22.80 4.61 2.46
N THR A 321 22.31 5.26 3.52
CA THR A 321 21.83 4.59 4.75
C THR A 321 20.41 4.03 4.66
N GLY A 322 19.77 4.07 3.47
CA GLY A 322 18.46 3.45 3.23
C GLY A 322 17.26 4.27 3.74
N LYS A 323 17.41 5.59 3.91
CA LYS A 323 16.36 6.49 4.44
C LYS A 323 15.11 6.48 3.55
N THR A 324 15.30 6.75 2.26
CA THR A 324 14.23 6.80 1.25
C THR A 324 13.55 5.45 1.09
N GLU A 325 14.32 4.37 1.09
CA GLU A 325 13.85 2.98 1.00
C GLU A 325 13.02 2.59 2.23
N THR A 326 13.44 3.02 3.42
CA THR A 326 12.72 2.77 4.68
C THR A 326 11.35 3.42 4.65
N VAL A 327 11.27 4.69 4.22
CA VAL A 327 9.97 5.39 4.11
C VAL A 327 9.09 4.75 3.04
N LYS A 328 9.66 4.37 1.89
CA LYS A 328 8.92 3.67 0.84
C LYS A 328 8.35 2.33 1.35
N ASP A 329 9.14 1.53 2.06
CA ASP A 329 8.66 0.25 2.59
C ASP A 329 7.68 0.42 3.77
N PHE A 330 7.83 1.48 4.58
CA PHE A 330 6.86 1.89 5.58
C PHE A 330 5.49 2.20 4.94
N GLY A 331 5.47 2.88 3.79
CA GLY A 331 4.23 3.13 3.06
C GLY A 331 3.51 1.85 2.62
N LYS A 332 4.26 0.80 2.25
CA LYS A 332 3.74 -0.53 1.91
C LYS A 332 3.19 -1.31 3.11
N VAL A 333 3.54 -0.91 4.32
CA VAL A 333 3.03 -1.53 5.56
C VAL A 333 1.64 -1.01 5.88
N TRP A 334 1.47 0.30 5.91
CA TRP A 334 0.22 0.94 6.31
C TRP A 334 -0.80 1.00 5.16
N ARG A 335 -0.31 0.87 3.90
CA ARG A 335 -1.06 0.83 2.64
C ARG A 335 -2.23 1.78 2.67
N THR A 336 -1.89 3.04 2.46
CA THR A 336 -2.70 4.27 2.52
C THR A 336 -4.21 4.08 2.55
N GLN A 337 -4.85 4.59 3.62
CA GLN A 337 -6.29 4.80 3.64
C GLN A 337 -6.70 5.84 2.57
N PRO A 338 -7.86 5.66 1.91
CA PRO A 338 -8.45 6.70 1.09
C PRO A 338 -8.78 7.93 1.95
N GLY A 339 -7.91 8.95 1.92
CA GLY A 339 -8.11 10.21 2.63
C GLY A 339 -6.84 10.93 3.07
N VAL A 340 -5.78 10.21 3.44
CA VAL A 340 -4.55 10.82 3.98
C VAL A 340 -3.77 11.58 2.89
N ALA A 341 -3.69 11.03 1.68
CA ALA A 341 -3.02 11.71 0.57
C ALA A 341 -3.84 12.89 0.00
N SER A 342 -5.17 12.84 0.12
CA SER A 342 -6.05 13.86 -0.45
C SER A 342 -5.95 15.18 0.31
N TRP A 343 -5.51 15.21 1.57
CA TRP A 343 -5.49 16.43 2.38
C TRP A 343 -4.12 17.15 2.34
N ALA A 344 -3.00 16.44 2.13
CA ALA A 344 -1.69 17.08 1.92
C ALA A 344 -1.66 17.95 0.63
N ALA A 345 -2.39 17.56 -0.41
CA ALA A 345 -2.59 18.37 -1.61
C ALA A 345 -3.49 19.61 -1.39
N ARG A 346 -4.38 19.59 -0.38
CA ARG A 346 -5.42 20.63 -0.15
C ARG A 346 -4.89 21.95 0.39
N ARG A 347 -3.76 21.99 1.12
CA ARG A 347 -3.36 23.19 1.88
C ARG A 347 -2.14 23.92 1.33
N LEU A 348 -1.36 23.27 0.48
CA LEU A 348 -0.02 23.77 0.18
C LEU A 348 -0.02 24.71 -1.05
N GLY A 349 -0.52 24.39 -2.23
CA GLY A 349 -0.39 25.29 -3.39
C GLY A 349 1.06 25.52 -3.89
N TRP A 350 1.93 24.51 -3.82
CA TRP A 350 3.38 24.64 -4.10
C TRP A 350 3.62 24.23 -5.56
N ARG A 351 3.89 25.21 -6.43
CA ARG A 351 4.08 25.02 -7.87
C ARG A 351 5.45 24.41 -8.27
N LYS A 352 6.42 24.28 -7.36
CA LYS A 352 7.74 23.66 -7.64
C LYS A 352 8.34 23.06 -6.37
N MET A 353 8.20 21.76 -6.21
CA MET A 353 9.22 20.95 -5.56
C MET A 353 9.66 19.90 -6.57
N VAL A 354 10.97 19.62 -6.62
CA VAL A 354 11.48 18.44 -7.31
C VAL A 354 11.04 17.24 -6.50
N VAL A 355 9.83 16.77 -6.80
CA VAL A 355 9.28 15.53 -6.27
C VAL A 355 9.98 14.42 -7.06
N GLU A 356 11.04 13.85 -6.50
CA GLU A 356 11.74 12.71 -7.13
C GLU A 356 10.87 11.42 -7.14
N THR A 357 9.62 11.52 -6.66
CA THR A 357 8.59 10.50 -6.81
C THR A 357 7.24 11.10 -7.23
N GLY A 358 7.07 11.43 -8.51
CA GLY A 358 5.77 11.76 -9.10
C GLY A 358 4.81 10.55 -9.05
N ARG A 359 4.16 10.31 -7.90
CA ARG A 359 3.33 9.13 -7.66
C ARG A 359 2.08 9.48 -6.85
N PRO A 360 0.87 9.04 -7.23
CA PRO A 360 -0.37 9.52 -6.62
C PRO A 360 -0.89 8.56 -5.57
N ALA A 361 -1.50 9.18 -4.56
CA ALA A 361 -1.98 8.58 -3.32
C ALA A 361 -0.90 7.99 -2.40
N GLY A 362 0.36 8.38 -2.61
CA GLY A 362 1.49 7.93 -1.81
C GLY A 362 1.95 8.97 -0.79
N TRP A 363 2.67 8.46 0.22
CA TRP A 363 3.58 9.23 1.04
C TRP A 363 4.49 10.10 0.16
N VAL A 364 4.52 11.40 0.41
CA VAL A 364 5.45 12.29 -0.29
C VAL A 364 6.80 12.18 0.39
N VAL A 365 7.76 11.60 -0.32
CA VAL A 365 9.16 11.55 0.12
C VAL A 365 9.92 12.59 -0.69
N VAL A 366 10.42 13.63 -0.01
CA VAL A 366 11.21 14.69 -0.63
C VAL A 366 12.66 14.48 -0.26
N GLU A 367 13.49 14.13 -1.25
CA GLU A 367 14.94 14.09 -1.10
C GLU A 367 15.48 15.49 -1.46
N ALA A 368 15.86 16.28 -0.45
CA ALA A 368 16.36 17.63 -0.70
C ALA A 368 17.88 17.60 -0.88
N GLY A 369 18.33 17.59 -2.14
CA GLY A 369 19.71 17.93 -2.47
C GLY A 369 19.90 19.44 -2.37
N LEU A 370 20.38 19.95 -1.22
CA LEU A 370 20.77 21.35 -1.09
C LEU A 370 22.08 21.59 -1.84
N GLN A 371 22.00 22.05 -3.10
CA GLN A 371 23.12 22.73 -3.76
C GLN A 371 23.25 24.15 -3.19
N ALA A 372 23.92 24.31 -2.04
CA ALA A 372 24.67 25.51 -1.67
C ALA A 372 25.46 25.34 -0.34
N ASN A 373 26.80 25.22 -0.46
CA ASN A 373 27.85 25.42 0.57
C ASN A 373 28.00 24.39 1.72
N PRO A 374 29.19 24.24 2.33
CA PRO A 374 29.79 22.94 2.58
C PRO A 374 29.65 22.52 4.05
N GLN A 375 28.56 21.83 4.35
CA GLN A 375 28.54 20.81 5.41
C GLN A 375 27.65 19.66 4.91
N PRO A 376 28.06 18.39 5.04
CA PRO A 376 27.32 17.27 4.45
C PRO A 376 26.14 16.91 5.35
N ALA A 377 24.98 17.51 5.09
CA ALA A 377 23.71 17.06 5.62
C ALA A 377 22.71 16.99 4.45
N ASP A 378 22.46 15.79 3.95
CA ASP A 378 21.36 15.52 3.03
C ASP A 378 20.06 15.50 3.86
N ASP A 379 19.35 16.62 3.89
CA ASP A 379 18.09 16.77 4.61
C ASP A 379 16.94 16.07 3.84
N LEU A 380 16.14 15.26 4.53
CA LEU A 380 15.02 14.53 3.93
C LEU A 380 13.71 14.87 4.67
N LEU A 381 13.04 15.94 4.26
CA LEU A 381 11.83 16.42 4.92
C LEU A 381 10.61 15.58 4.49
N LEU A 382 10.02 14.78 5.39
CA LEU A 382 8.66 14.26 5.19
C LEU A 382 7.68 15.31 5.71
N LEU A 383 7.17 16.16 4.80
CA LEU A 383 6.07 17.06 5.13
C LEU A 383 4.75 16.28 5.12
N LEU A 384 4.30 15.84 6.30
CA LEU A 384 2.86 15.74 6.56
C LEU A 384 2.48 16.95 7.40
N THR A 385 2.14 18.04 6.75
CA THR A 385 1.48 19.16 7.41
C THR A 385 0.00 18.86 7.45
N MET A 386 -0.52 18.50 8.63
CA MET A 386 -1.95 18.53 8.90
C MET A 386 -2.28 19.28 10.18
N ASP A 387 -2.40 20.61 10.07
CA ASP A 387 -2.70 21.45 11.23
C ASP A 387 -4.18 21.53 11.60
N SER A 388 -4.35 21.39 12.92
CA SER A 388 -5.37 21.91 13.87
C SER A 388 -6.84 21.65 13.57
#